data_AF-A0A8D0N9Y5-F1
#
_entry.id   AF-A0A8D0N9Y5-F1
#
_cell.length_a   1.000
_cell.length_b   1.000
_cell.length_c   1.000
_cell.angle_alpha   90.00
_cell.angle_beta   90.00
_cell.angle_gamma   90.00
#
_symmetry.space_group_name_H-M   'P 1'
#
loop_
_entity.id
_entity.type
_entity.pdbx_description
1 polymer ?
#
loop_
_entity_poly.entity_id
_entity_poly.type
_entity_poly.pdbx_seq_one_letter_code
_entity_poly.pdbx_strand_id
1 'polypeptide(L)' 'MSSALDLRGAGEEQNMTETDAFPKREVFDPAEKYKMDHKRRGVALIFNHERFFWHLTLPERRGTSADRDNLKRSINC' A
#
# COMPACT_ATOMS: atom_id res chain seq x y z
N MET A 1 70.62 -18.27 9.63
CA MET A 1 70.86 -17.66 10.94
C MET A 1 69.62 -16.87 11.33
N SER A 2 69.08 -17.15 12.53
CA SER A 2 68.08 -16.37 13.29
C SER A 2 66.71 -16.15 12.66
N SER A 3 65.57 -16.18 13.36
CA SER A 3 65.11 -16.76 14.62
C SER A 3 63.60 -16.49 14.65
N ALA A 4 62.84 -17.32 15.34
CA ALA A 4 61.41 -17.24 15.54
C ALA A 4 60.91 -15.89 16.10
N LEU A 5 59.63 -15.58 15.84
CA LEU A 5 58.68 -15.16 16.86
C LEU A 5 57.26 -15.40 16.34
N ASP A 6 56.62 -16.39 16.97
CA ASP A 6 55.20 -16.69 16.93
C ASP A 6 54.34 -15.45 17.16
N LEU A 7 53.28 -15.28 16.38
CA LEU A 7 52.02 -14.75 16.89
C LEU A 7 50.88 -15.62 16.35
N ARG A 8 50.39 -16.47 17.26
CA ARG A 8 49.12 -17.18 17.19
C ARG A 8 48.02 -16.22 16.75
N GLY A 9 47.35 -16.55 15.65
CA GLY A 9 46.01 -16.06 15.34
C GLY A 9 45.15 -17.28 15.09
N ALA A 10 44.45 -17.72 16.13
CA ALA A 10 43.48 -18.80 16.03
C ALA A 10 42.46 -18.48 14.92
N GLY A 11 42.12 -19.48 14.12
CA GLY A 11 40.98 -19.40 13.21
C GLY A 11 39.74 -19.15 14.05
N GLU A 12 39.28 -17.91 14.06
CA GLU A 12 37.94 -17.57 14.53
C GLU A 12 36.96 -18.05 13.46
N GLU A 13 36.57 -19.32 13.55
CA GLU A 13 35.30 -19.77 13.00
C GLU A 13 34.22 -18.90 13.64
N GLN A 14 33.81 -17.85 12.93
CA GLN A 14 32.64 -17.08 13.29
C GLN A 14 31.44 -18.02 13.13
N ASN A 15 30.99 -18.61 14.24
CA ASN A 15 29.68 -19.24 14.32
C ASN A 15 28.63 -18.14 14.09
N MET A 16 28.21 -17.99 12.84
CA MET A 16 27.03 -17.19 12.47
C MET A 16 25.77 -17.95 12.88
N THR A 17 25.53 -18.10 14.18
CA THR A 17 24.23 -18.45 14.72
C THR A 17 23.48 -17.16 15.00
N GLU A 18 22.81 -16.63 13.97
CA GLU A 18 21.62 -15.75 14.05
C GLU A 18 21.25 -15.28 12.64
N THR A 19 20.47 -16.09 11.91
CA THR A 19 19.91 -15.72 10.60
C THR A 19 18.53 -15.04 10.72
N ASP A 20 17.99 -14.89 11.93
CA ASP A 20 16.55 -14.61 12.11
C ASP A 20 16.19 -13.20 12.62
N ALA A 21 17.14 -12.28 12.70
CA ALA A 21 16.84 -10.92 13.12
C ALA A 21 17.51 -9.88 12.22
N PHE A 22 17.11 -9.85 10.95
CA PHE A 22 17.12 -8.58 10.22
C PHE A 22 15.85 -7.84 10.61
N PRO A 23 15.87 -6.90 11.58
CA PRO A 23 14.76 -5.99 11.73
C PRO A 23 14.64 -5.29 10.39
N LYS A 24 13.53 -5.54 9.69
CA LYS A 24 13.18 -4.81 8.49
C LYS A 24 13.07 -3.37 8.94
N ARG A 25 14.18 -2.62 8.84
CA ARG A 25 14.15 -1.18 9.02
C ARG A 25 13.04 -0.72 8.09
N GLU A 26 12.07 0.01 8.61
CA GLU A 26 11.09 0.69 7.77
C GLU A 26 11.86 1.77 7.00
N VAL A 27 12.55 1.33 5.94
CA VAL A 27 13.18 2.20 4.98
C VAL A 27 12.03 2.82 4.22
N PHE A 28 11.85 4.12 4.40
CA PHE A 28 10.86 4.89 3.66
C PHE A 28 11.15 4.77 2.17
N ASP A 29 10.28 4.08 1.45
CA ASP A 29 10.34 4.00 -0.01
C ASP A 29 9.48 5.14 -0.60
N PRO A 30 10.09 6.15 -1.24
CA PRO A 30 9.35 7.26 -1.83
C PRO A 30 8.43 6.83 -2.98
N ALA A 31 8.60 5.61 -3.51
CA ALA A 31 7.78 5.05 -4.58
C ALA A 31 6.82 3.94 -4.12
N GLU A 32 6.63 3.77 -2.81
CA GLU A 32 5.75 2.75 -2.25
C GLU A 32 4.31 2.91 -2.79
N LYS A 33 3.72 1.78 -3.22
CA LYS A 33 2.36 1.73 -3.78
C LYS A 33 1.42 1.00 -2.85
N TYR A 34 0.15 1.40 -2.85
CA TYR A 34 -0.90 0.63 -2.17
C TYR A 34 -0.92 -0.81 -2.66
N LYS A 35 -1.05 -1.74 -1.70
CA LYS A 35 -1.21 -3.16 -1.97
C LYS A 35 -2.60 -3.42 -2.58
N MET A 36 -2.66 -3.60 -3.90
CA MET A 36 -3.91 -3.78 -4.67
C MET A 36 -4.23 -5.25 -5.00
N ASP A 37 -3.44 -6.20 -4.50
CA ASP A 37 -3.52 -7.65 -4.76
C ASP A 37 -4.53 -8.40 -3.88
N HIS A 38 -5.41 -7.68 -3.18
CA HIS A 38 -6.49 -8.26 -2.39
C HIS A 38 -7.47 -9.04 -3.30
N LYS A 39 -8.11 -10.09 -2.78
CA LYS A 39 -9.07 -10.94 -3.53
C LYS A 39 -10.16 -10.15 -4.26
N ARG A 40 -10.55 -8.97 -3.74
CA ARG A 40 -11.53 -8.06 -4.35
C ARG A 40 -11.04 -6.63 -4.20
N ARG A 41 -11.37 -5.77 -5.18
CA ARG A 41 -11.08 -4.33 -5.14
C ARG A 41 -11.83 -3.60 -4.03
N GLY A 42 -13.10 -3.98 -3.80
CA GLY A 42 -13.98 -3.35 -2.80
C GLY A 42 -15.37 -3.06 -3.34
N VAL A 43 -16.14 -2.28 -2.58
CA VAL A 43 -17.48 -1.79 -2.97
C VAL A 43 -17.41 -0.29 -3.19
N ALA A 44 -18.05 0.19 -4.26
CA ALA A 44 -18.19 1.61 -4.53
C ALA A 44 -19.66 2.03 -4.32
N LEU A 45 -19.88 3.05 -3.48
CA LEU A 45 -21.20 3.60 -3.19
C LEU A 45 -21.41 4.89 -3.98
N ILE A 46 -22.56 5.00 -4.65
CA ILE A 46 -22.95 6.22 -5.39
C ILE A 46 -24.25 6.75 -4.79
N PHE A 47 -24.17 7.91 -4.16
CA PHE A 47 -25.35 8.66 -3.69
C PHE A 47 -25.77 9.65 -4.76
N ASN A 48 -26.84 9.32 -5.49
CA ASN A 48 -27.37 10.15 -6.56
C ASN A 48 -28.62 10.90 -6.11
N HIS A 49 -28.54 12.22 -5.98
CA HIS A 49 -29.65 13.09 -5.59
C HIS A 49 -30.06 14.00 -6.76
N GLU A 50 -31.25 13.75 -7.32
CA GLU A 50 -31.80 14.51 -8.45
C GLU A 50 -32.78 15.61 -8.00
N ARG A 51 -33.62 15.29 -7.01
CA ARG A 51 -34.62 16.19 -6.44
C ARG A 51 -34.39 16.35 -4.95
N PHE A 52 -34.77 17.51 -4.43
CA PHE A 52 -34.59 17.88 -3.04
C PHE A 52 -35.93 18.17 -2.39
N PHE A 53 -35.96 18.12 -1.05
CA PHE A 53 -37.12 18.52 -0.29
C PHE A 53 -37.45 19.98 -0.56
N TRP A 54 -38.73 20.28 -0.80
CA TRP A 54 -39.18 21.56 -1.36
C TRP A 54 -38.88 22.77 -0.47
N HIS A 55 -38.89 22.62 0.86
CA HIS A 55 -38.49 23.68 1.79
C HIS A 55 -37.03 24.13 1.62
N LEU A 56 -36.18 23.31 1.00
CA LEU A 56 -34.79 23.67 0.73
C LEU A 56 -34.65 24.62 -0.47
N THR A 57 -35.70 24.78 -1.28
CA THR A 57 -35.71 25.67 -2.46
C THR A 57 -34.55 25.41 -3.45
N LEU A 58 -34.04 24.17 -3.48
CA LEU A 58 -32.94 23.77 -4.35
C LEU A 58 -33.47 23.33 -5.74
N PRO A 59 -32.74 23.67 -6.83
CA PRO A 59 -33.12 23.25 -8.17
C PRO A 59 -32.90 21.75 -8.39
N GLU A 60 -33.64 21.18 -9.34
CA GLU A 60 -33.44 19.80 -9.80
C GLU A 60 -32.09 19.66 -10.53
N ARG A 61 -31.32 18.62 -10.21
CA ARG A 61 -30.01 18.34 -10.81
C ARG A 61 -30.16 17.47 -12.07
N ARG A 62 -30.75 18.03 -13.12
CA ARG A 62 -30.95 17.33 -14.40
C ARG A 62 -29.62 16.83 -14.95
N GLY A 63 -29.59 15.58 -15.41
CA GLY A 63 -28.39 14.93 -15.93
C GLY A 63 -27.62 14.09 -14.90
N THR A 64 -27.86 14.25 -13.60
CA THR A 64 -27.16 13.46 -12.56
C THR A 64 -27.39 11.95 -12.69
N SER A 65 -28.52 11.54 -13.26
CA SER A 65 -28.81 10.14 -13.54
C SER A 65 -27.90 9.57 -14.65
N ALA A 66 -27.51 10.38 -15.64
CA ALA A 66 -26.51 10.00 -16.63
C ALA A 66 -25.11 9.86 -16.01
N ASP A 67 -24.75 10.77 -15.09
CA ASP A 67 -23.48 10.69 -14.35
C ASP A 67 -23.40 9.41 -13.52
N ARG A 68 -24.46 9.07 -12.78
CA ARG A 68 -24.58 7.80 -12.03
C ARG A 68 -24.34 6.60 -12.93
N ASP A 69 -24.98 6.58 -14.10
CA ASP A 69 -24.89 5.45 -15.02
C ASP A 69 -23.50 5.33 -15.65
N ASN A 70 -22.86 6.45 -15.97
CA ASN A 70 -21.47 6.48 -16.43
C ASN A 70 -20.50 5.99 -15.35
N LEU A 71 -20.66 6.44 -14.10
CA LEU A 71 -19.86 5.97 -12.97
C LEU A 71 -20.07 4.48 -12.72
N LYS A 72 -21.32 4.01 -12.78
CA LYS A 72 -21.62 2.58 -12.64
C LYS A 72 -20.93 1.75 -13.73
N ARG A 73 -20.80 2.26 -14.95
CA ARG A 73 -20.07 1.58 -16.02
C ARG A 73 -18.56 1.59 -15.82
N SER A 74 -17.99 2.70 -15.37
CA SER A 74 -16.54 2.85 -15.25
C SER A 74 -15.95 2.12 -14.04
N ILE A 75 -16.71 1.97 -12.95
CA ILE A 75 -16.22 1.34 -11.72
C ILE A 75 -16.47 -0.18 -11.64
N ASN A 76 -17.43 -0.71 -12.41
CA ASN A 76 -17.76 -2.14 -12.47
C ASN A 76 -16.90 -2.87 -13.52
N CYS A 77 -15.58 -2.77 -13.37
CA CYS A 77 -14.63 -3.56 -14.15
C CYS A 77 -14.84 -5.06 -13.95
#